data_AF-A0A537H7K0-F1
#
_entry.id   AF-A0A537H7K0-F1
#
_cell.length_a   1.000
_cell.length_b   1.000
_cell.length_c   1.000
_cell.angle_alpha   90.00
_cell.angle_beta   90.00
_cell.angle_gamma   90.00
#
_symmetry.space_group_name_H-M   'P 1'
#
loop_
_entity.id
_entity.type
_entity.pdbx_description
1 polymer ?
#
loop_
_entity_poly.entity_id
_entity_poly.type
_entity_poly.pdbx_seq_one_letter_code
_entity_poly.pdbx_strand_id
1 'polypeptide(L)'
;MLATKAVRQKYQASPELLKLLDELRRMVNVCVMIGIEQNISSLKALASRTYPCLSRDILAYYRLGAISAATGIIHNHRKANKKSPRTKLPCAKKLMLSIWYGFKIQNGHLRLPLKSGQYAHVKLNGHKLQALSGLEVRSVTLTSESLSISYSKEATEIAPEGYVGIDRNLNNVTTASIDKMVRRYDLSKVTDTKSTYRHVKSRFQRNDARIRTRVFSKYGEKQGTVYNRYFTACPRE
;
A
#
# COMPACT_ATOMS: atom_id res chain seq x y z
N MET A 1 -2.63 -11.33 22.35
CA MET A 1 -1.65 -10.89 21.31
C MET A 1 -2.01 -9.46 20.87
N LEU A 2 -1.06 -8.55 20.69
CA LEU A 2 -1.35 -7.21 20.14
C LEU A 2 -1.25 -7.23 18.61
N ALA A 3 -2.39 -7.01 17.94
CA ALA A 3 -2.42 -6.83 16.50
C ALA A 3 -2.23 -5.36 16.13
N THR A 4 -1.45 -5.09 15.07
CA THR A 4 -1.39 -3.76 14.48
C THR A 4 -2.45 -3.64 13.40
N LYS A 5 -3.37 -2.68 13.55
CA LYS A 5 -4.37 -2.33 12.54
C LYS A 5 -4.15 -0.90 12.06
N ALA A 6 -4.77 -0.53 10.95
CA ALA A 6 -4.71 0.82 10.43
C ALA A 6 -6.08 1.32 10.01
N VAL A 7 -6.35 2.59 10.27
CA VAL A 7 -7.47 3.31 9.67
C VAL A 7 -6.96 4.23 8.58
N ARG A 8 -7.64 4.24 7.43
CA ARG A 8 -7.34 5.15 6.32
C ARG A 8 -8.49 6.13 6.10
N GLN A 9 -8.15 7.38 5.80
CA GLN A 9 -9.09 8.38 5.31
C GLN A 9 -8.49 9.16 4.13
N LYS A 10 -9.34 9.64 3.24
CA LYS A 10 -8.95 10.63 2.23
C LYS A 10 -9.00 12.02 2.85
N TYR A 11 -8.12 12.89 2.40
CA TYR A 11 -8.11 14.31 2.76
C TYR A 11 -7.36 15.08 1.67
N GLN A 12 -7.39 16.41 1.72
CA GLN A 12 -6.56 17.25 0.87
C GLN A 12 -5.52 17.95 1.75
N ALA A 13 -4.24 17.79 1.41
CA ALA A 13 -3.16 18.43 2.14
C ALA A 13 -3.20 19.95 1.98
N SER A 14 -3.00 20.67 3.09
CA SER A 14 -2.84 22.12 3.06
C SER A 14 -1.56 22.52 2.32
N PRO A 15 -1.43 23.77 1.84
CA PRO A 15 -0.21 24.24 1.19
C PRO A 15 1.05 24.05 2.04
N GLU A 16 0.95 24.25 3.36
CA GLU A 16 2.05 24.07 4.31
C GLU A 16 2.47 22.59 4.41
N LEU A 17 1.47 21.71 4.47
CA LEU A 17 1.74 20.27 4.52
C LEU A 17 2.32 19.76 3.20
N LEU A 18 1.86 20.27 2.05
CA LEU A 18 2.46 19.96 0.74
C LEU A 18 3.92 20.39 0.66
N LYS A 19 4.26 21.57 1.18
CA LYS A 19 5.65 22.04 1.29
C LYS A 19 6.49 21.09 2.14
N LEU A 20 6.00 20.69 3.31
CA LEU A 20 6.68 19.71 4.17
C LEU A 20 6.89 18.36 3.45
N LEU A 21 5.87 17.85 2.77
CA LEU A 21 5.97 16.59 2.03
C LEU A 21 6.98 16.67 0.87
N ASP A 22 7.07 17.80 0.18
CA ASP A 22 8.05 18.00 -0.88
C ASP A 22 9.48 18.11 -0.33
N GLU A 23 9.66 18.83 0.78
CA GLU A 23 10.94 18.93 1.47
C GLU A 23 11.43 17.56 1.95
N LEU A 24 10.53 16.73 2.49
CA LEU A 24 10.81 15.33 2.81
C LEU A 24 11.23 14.51 1.60
N ARG A 25 10.52 14.64 0.48
CA ARG A 25 10.87 13.96 -0.76
C ARG A 25 12.27 14.34 -1.23
N ARG A 26 12.65 15.63 -1.13
CA ARG A 26 14.00 16.11 -1.47
C ARG A 26 15.05 15.51 -0.54
N MET A 27 14.82 15.53 0.79
CA MET A 27 15.74 14.92 1.76
C MET A 27 15.94 13.42 1.50
N VAL A 28 14.87 12.68 1.23
CA VAL A 28 14.95 11.25 0.90
C VAL A 28 15.83 11.05 -0.34
N ASN A 29 15.65 11.85 -1.38
CA ASN A 29 16.45 11.74 -2.60
C ASN A 29 17.93 12.06 -2.38
N VAL A 30 18.24 13.07 -1.55
CA VAL A 30 19.64 13.36 -1.13
C VAL A 30 20.25 12.16 -0.41
N CYS A 31 19.53 11.57 0.56
CA CYS A 31 19.99 10.38 1.26
C CYS A 31 20.17 9.18 0.32
N VAL A 32 19.24 8.96 -0.63
CA VAL A 32 19.33 7.88 -1.61
C VAL A 32 20.57 8.05 -2.50
N MET A 33 20.80 9.25 -3.01
CA MET A 33 21.96 9.57 -3.85
C MET A 33 23.28 9.27 -3.12
N ILE A 34 23.46 9.84 -1.92
CA ILE A 34 24.65 9.60 -1.09
C ILE A 34 24.81 8.11 -0.78
N GLY A 35 23.73 7.42 -0.45
CA GLY A 35 23.76 6.00 -0.13
C GLY A 35 24.14 5.10 -1.31
N ILE A 36 23.75 5.46 -2.54
CA ILE A 36 24.17 4.74 -3.75
C ILE A 36 25.62 5.04 -4.08
N GLU A 37 26.03 6.32 -4.10
CA GLU A 37 27.39 6.76 -4.43
C GLU A 37 28.43 6.15 -3.49
N GLN A 38 28.14 6.12 -2.18
CA GLN A 38 29.05 5.59 -1.17
C GLN A 38 28.85 4.09 -0.90
N ASN A 39 27.99 3.42 -1.66
CA ASN A 39 27.63 2.02 -1.48
C ASN A 39 27.21 1.68 -0.02
N ILE A 40 26.42 2.55 0.61
CA ILE A 40 25.86 2.36 1.96
C ILE A 40 24.45 1.75 1.88
N SER A 41 24.13 0.81 2.77
CA SER A 41 22.76 0.25 2.90
C SER A 41 22.24 0.11 4.33
N SER A 42 23.09 0.23 5.34
CA SER A 42 22.65 0.15 6.72
C SER A 42 22.12 1.51 7.17
N LEU A 43 21.05 1.49 7.97
CA LEU A 43 20.44 2.69 8.53
C LEU A 43 21.45 3.53 9.31
N LYS A 44 22.27 2.88 10.15
CA LYS A 44 23.27 3.53 11.00
C LYS A 44 24.34 4.27 10.19
N ALA A 45 24.90 3.61 9.17
CA ALA A 45 25.92 4.24 8.33
C ALA A 45 25.34 5.38 7.49
N LEU A 46 24.12 5.20 6.95
CA LEU A 46 23.46 6.25 6.19
C LEU A 46 23.14 7.46 7.07
N ALA A 47 22.65 7.23 8.29
CA ALA A 47 22.36 8.29 9.25
C ALA A 47 23.62 9.09 9.60
N SER A 48 24.73 8.41 9.93
CA SER A 48 25.99 9.07 10.25
C SER A 48 26.48 9.99 9.12
N ARG A 49 26.33 9.55 7.86
CA ARG A 49 26.78 10.32 6.69
C ARG A 49 25.82 11.43 6.29
N THR A 50 24.52 11.19 6.33
CA THR A 50 23.54 12.09 5.72
C THR A 50 22.92 13.07 6.72
N TYR A 51 22.80 12.70 8.00
CA TYR A 51 22.15 13.54 9.00
C TYR A 51 22.77 14.96 9.13
N PRO A 52 24.10 15.13 9.09
CA PRO A 52 24.72 16.47 9.11
C PRO A 52 24.47 17.30 7.86
N CYS A 53 24.17 16.65 6.72
CA CYS A 53 23.93 17.29 5.42
C CYS A 53 22.48 17.74 5.23
N LEU A 54 21.56 17.29 6.09
CA LEU A 54 20.15 17.68 6.04
C LEU A 54 19.93 19.03 6.73
N SER A 55 18.95 19.80 6.23
CA SER A 55 18.64 21.13 6.77
C SER A 55 18.40 21.11 8.28
N ARG A 56 19.03 22.05 8.99
CA ARG A 56 18.86 22.23 10.44
C ARG A 56 17.51 22.84 10.81
N ASP A 57 16.86 23.49 9.85
CA ASP A 57 15.54 24.10 10.05
C ASP A 57 14.43 23.04 10.18
N ILE A 58 14.73 21.79 9.83
CA ILE A 58 13.81 20.67 9.90
C ILE A 58 13.97 19.91 11.22
N LEU A 59 12.83 19.56 11.80
CA LEU A 59 12.72 18.82 13.04
C LEU A 59 13.40 17.45 12.94
N ALA A 60 14.10 17.04 14.01
CA ALA A 60 15.01 15.89 13.99
C ALA A 60 14.34 14.57 13.55
N TYR A 61 13.09 14.32 14.00
CA TYR A 61 12.37 13.10 13.61
C TYR A 61 11.98 13.06 12.13
N TYR A 62 11.84 14.20 11.45
CA TYR A 62 11.63 14.23 10.00
C TYR A 62 12.91 13.88 9.23
N ARG A 63 14.07 14.36 9.70
CA ARG A 63 15.37 13.95 9.18
C ARG A 63 15.58 12.44 9.34
N LEU A 64 15.31 11.89 10.53
CA LEU A 64 15.39 10.45 10.78
C LEU A 64 14.39 9.65 9.93
N GLY A 65 13.17 10.15 9.76
CA GLY A 65 12.16 9.55 8.88
C GLY A 65 12.61 9.50 7.42
N ALA A 66 13.22 10.58 6.91
CA ALA A 66 13.76 10.63 5.56
C ALA A 66 14.90 9.60 5.35
N ILE A 67 15.83 9.51 6.31
CA ILE A 67 16.94 8.55 6.28
C ILE A 67 16.42 7.10 6.32
N SER A 68 15.42 6.83 7.17
CA SER A 68 14.77 5.51 7.25
C SER A 68 14.10 5.13 5.93
N ALA A 69 13.34 6.05 5.32
CA ALA A 69 12.72 5.83 4.01
C ALA A 69 13.77 5.58 2.91
N ALA A 70 14.85 6.38 2.88
CA ALA A 70 15.95 6.22 1.92
C ALA A 70 16.63 4.86 2.06
N THR A 71 16.85 4.40 3.28
CA THR A 71 17.44 3.08 3.57
C THR A 71 16.60 1.95 2.94
N GLY A 72 15.28 2.00 3.09
CA GLY A 72 14.37 1.03 2.49
C GLY A 72 14.41 1.06 0.95
N ILE A 73 14.47 2.24 0.35
CA ILE A 73 14.60 2.41 -1.10
C ILE A 73 15.91 1.79 -1.61
N ILE A 74 17.04 2.07 -0.95
CA ILE A 74 18.34 1.53 -1.33
C ILE A 74 18.35 0.00 -1.21
N HIS A 75 17.80 -0.56 -0.13
CA HIS A 75 17.73 -2.01 0.06
C HIS A 75 16.93 -2.70 -1.04
N ASN A 76 15.77 -2.14 -1.38
CA ASN A 76 14.93 -2.66 -2.47
C ASN A 76 15.64 -2.55 -3.83
N HIS A 77 16.32 -1.44 -4.08
CA HIS A 77 17.12 -1.27 -5.30
C HIS A 77 18.25 -2.31 -5.38
N ARG A 78 18.98 -2.57 -4.29
CA ARG A 78 20.03 -3.61 -4.26
C ARG A 78 19.46 -4.99 -4.56
N LYS A 79 18.32 -5.34 -3.96
CA LYS A 79 17.62 -6.60 -4.24
C LYS A 79 17.21 -6.71 -5.72
N ALA A 80 16.72 -5.63 -6.31
CA ALA A 80 16.35 -5.58 -7.73
C ALA A 80 17.58 -5.70 -8.64
N ASN A 81 18.64 -4.94 -8.35
CA ASN A 81 19.87 -4.92 -9.15
C ASN A 81 20.61 -6.26 -9.13
N LYS A 82 20.50 -7.03 -8.03
CA LYS A 82 20.99 -8.43 -7.98
C LYS A 82 20.28 -9.35 -8.97
N LYS A 83 18.99 -9.11 -9.26
CA LYS A 83 18.20 -9.92 -10.21
C LYS A 83 18.34 -9.45 -11.65
N SER A 84 18.50 -8.14 -11.84
CA SER A 84 18.63 -7.51 -13.15
C SER A 84 19.73 -6.44 -13.09
N PRO A 85 20.96 -6.79 -13.49
CA PRO A 85 22.05 -5.82 -13.61
C PRO A 85 21.63 -4.71 -14.57
N ARG A 86 21.91 -3.44 -14.22
CA ARG A 86 21.42 -2.20 -14.88
C ARG A 86 20.00 -1.78 -14.47
N THR A 87 19.58 -2.16 -13.26
CA THR A 87 18.37 -1.57 -12.67
C THR A 87 18.54 -0.04 -12.58
N LYS A 88 17.51 0.70 -13.00
CA LYS A 88 17.52 2.17 -12.97
C LYS A 88 17.72 2.67 -11.54
N LEU A 89 18.53 3.73 -11.41
CA LEU A 89 18.76 4.39 -10.13
C LEU A 89 17.44 4.77 -9.44
N PRO A 90 17.30 4.47 -8.15
CA PRO A 90 16.05 4.68 -7.45
C PRO A 90 15.87 6.16 -7.09
N CYS A 91 14.63 6.63 -7.10
CA CYS A 91 14.28 7.96 -6.59
C CYS A 91 12.87 7.97 -5.97
N ALA A 92 12.71 8.74 -4.92
CA ALA A 92 11.42 9.03 -4.30
C ALA A 92 10.66 10.05 -5.15
N LYS A 93 9.59 9.58 -5.80
CA LYS A 93 8.69 10.42 -6.61
C LYS A 93 7.45 10.88 -5.86
N LYS A 94 6.98 10.08 -4.91
CA LYS A 94 5.72 10.31 -4.20
C LYS A 94 5.93 11.28 -3.04
N LEU A 95 5.03 12.25 -2.91
CA LEU A 95 4.89 13.08 -1.71
C LEU A 95 4.31 12.23 -0.58
N MET A 96 5.16 11.83 0.36
CA MET A 96 4.79 10.93 1.44
C MET A 96 5.63 11.17 2.68
N LEU A 97 4.97 11.12 3.83
CA LEU A 97 5.58 11.17 5.15
C LEU A 97 5.12 9.95 5.94
N SER A 98 6.04 9.24 6.58
CA SER A 98 5.73 8.18 7.54
C SER A 98 6.48 8.48 8.84
N ILE A 99 5.75 8.69 9.93
CA ILE A 99 6.33 9.00 11.25
C ILE A 99 5.72 8.12 12.33
N TRP A 100 6.52 7.84 13.35
CA TRP A 100 6.10 7.12 14.56
C TRP A 100 6.23 7.99 15.82
N TYR A 101 6.84 9.18 15.71
CA TYR A 101 6.95 10.17 16.78
C TYR A 101 6.60 11.58 16.27
N GLY A 102 6.37 12.49 17.22
CA GLY A 102 6.23 13.91 16.93
C GLY A 102 4.85 14.34 16.42
N PHE A 103 3.82 13.49 16.50
CA PHE A 103 2.44 13.87 16.19
C PHE A 103 1.54 13.70 17.41
N LYS A 104 0.40 14.38 17.41
CA LYS A 104 -0.65 14.22 18.43
C LYS A 104 -2.03 14.16 17.78
N ILE A 105 -2.94 13.39 18.34
CA ILE A 105 -4.37 13.47 18.01
C ILE A 105 -5.04 14.25 19.14
N GLN A 106 -5.52 15.46 18.84
CA GLN A 106 -6.12 16.37 19.81
C GLN A 106 -7.30 17.09 19.17
N ASN A 107 -8.41 17.25 19.90
CA ASN A 107 -9.60 17.98 19.45
C ASN A 107 -10.11 17.53 18.07
N GLY A 108 -10.09 16.22 17.81
CA GLY A 108 -10.51 15.65 16.52
C GLY A 108 -9.54 15.87 15.35
N HIS A 109 -8.34 16.40 15.59
CA HIS A 109 -7.33 16.69 14.58
C HIS A 109 -6.05 15.90 14.82
N LEU A 110 -5.45 15.42 13.75
CA LEU A 110 -4.03 15.07 13.74
C LEU A 110 -3.22 16.37 13.65
N ARG A 111 -2.42 16.63 14.68
CA ARG A 111 -1.51 17.77 14.80
C ARG A 111 -0.10 17.33 14.43
N LEU A 112 0.47 17.96 13.41
CA LEU A 112 1.81 17.74 12.89
C LEU A 112 2.64 19.03 13.06
N PRO A 113 3.74 19.01 13.79
CA PRO A 113 4.64 20.16 13.91
C PRO A 113 5.36 20.44 12.59
N LEU A 114 5.30 21.67 12.11
CA LEU A 114 6.02 22.13 10.92
C LEU A 114 7.38 22.71 11.31
N LYS A 115 7.38 23.58 12.33
CA LYS A 115 8.54 24.22 12.96
C LYS A 115 8.26 24.40 14.46
N SER A 116 9.22 24.92 15.21
CA SER A 116 8.98 25.28 16.62
C SER A 116 7.75 26.21 16.72
N GLY A 117 6.74 25.81 17.49
CA GLY A 117 5.49 26.55 17.67
C GLY A 117 4.49 26.53 16.49
N GLN A 118 4.86 26.01 15.31
CA GLN A 118 4.00 26.00 14.13
C GLN A 118 3.49 24.59 13.82
N TYR A 119 2.20 24.44 13.54
CA TYR A 119 1.56 23.14 13.36
C TYR A 119 0.64 23.11 12.13
N ALA A 120 0.67 22.00 11.40
CA ALA A 120 -0.36 21.61 10.46
C ALA A 120 -1.40 20.75 11.17
N HIS A 121 -2.66 20.92 10.79
CA HIS A 121 -3.78 20.18 11.33
C HIS A 121 -4.50 19.43 10.22
N VAL A 122 -4.72 18.13 10.41
CA VAL A 122 -5.55 17.32 9.53
C VAL A 122 -6.76 16.86 10.30
N LYS A 123 -7.95 17.33 9.91
CA LYS A 123 -9.22 16.93 10.53
C LYS A 123 -9.46 15.43 10.33
N LEU A 124 -9.79 14.73 11.42
CA LEU A 124 -10.16 13.32 11.37
C LEU A 124 -11.68 13.18 11.32
N ASN A 125 -12.15 12.21 10.53
CA ASN A 125 -13.59 11.93 10.46
C ASN A 125 -14.10 11.31 11.77
N GLY A 126 -15.35 11.58 12.15
CA GLY A 126 -15.95 11.08 13.39
C GLY A 126 -15.84 9.55 13.54
N HIS A 127 -16.16 8.80 12.49
CA HIS A 127 -15.98 7.34 12.46
C HIS A 127 -14.52 6.92 12.73
N LYS A 128 -13.54 7.68 12.25
CA LYS A 128 -12.11 7.35 12.44
C LYS A 128 -11.66 7.67 13.86
N LEU A 129 -12.16 8.75 14.44
CA LEU A 129 -11.95 9.08 15.85
C LEU A 129 -12.53 8.00 16.76
N GLN A 130 -13.77 7.57 16.50
CA GLN A 130 -14.39 6.48 17.25
C GLN A 130 -13.58 5.17 17.14
N ALA A 131 -13.10 4.84 15.94
CA ALA A 131 -12.27 3.65 15.72
C ALA A 131 -10.90 3.70 16.43
N LEU A 132 -10.40 4.89 16.78
CA LEU A 132 -9.14 5.11 17.48
C LEU A 132 -9.34 5.36 18.99
N SER A 133 -10.58 5.51 19.45
CA SER A 133 -10.89 5.86 20.84
C SER A 133 -10.40 4.79 21.80
N GLY A 134 -9.60 5.19 22.79
CA GLY A 134 -9.01 4.27 23.78
C GLY A 134 -7.89 3.38 23.24
N LEU A 135 -7.44 3.56 22.00
CA LEU A 135 -6.38 2.75 21.39
C LEU A 135 -5.06 3.52 21.28
N GLU A 136 -3.96 2.80 21.43
CA GLU A 136 -2.62 3.37 21.31
C GLU A 136 -2.23 3.53 19.83
N VAL A 137 -2.07 4.78 19.40
CA VAL A 137 -1.62 5.11 18.05
C VAL A 137 -0.10 4.96 17.95
N ARG A 138 0.35 4.20 16.96
CA ARG A 138 1.77 3.82 16.79
C ARG A 138 2.47 4.62 15.71
N SER A 139 1.80 4.89 14.60
CA SER A 139 2.41 5.60 13.48
C SER A 139 1.38 6.22 12.57
N VAL A 140 1.83 7.20 11.80
CA VAL A 140 1.02 7.91 10.83
C VAL A 140 1.75 7.99 9.51
N THR A 141 1.02 7.69 8.43
CA THR A 141 1.48 7.86 7.06
C THR A 141 0.57 8.84 6.31
N LEU A 142 1.15 9.91 5.80
CA LEU A 142 0.46 10.94 5.03
C LEU A 142 0.95 10.95 3.58
N THR A 143 0.02 11.18 2.66
CA THR A 143 0.26 11.60 1.27
C THR A 143 -0.50 12.90 1.02
N SER A 144 -0.38 13.48 -0.18
CA SER A 144 -1.19 14.66 -0.58
C SER A 144 -2.70 14.45 -0.47
N GLU A 145 -3.16 13.20 -0.58
CA GLU A 145 -4.58 12.83 -0.73
C GLU A 145 -5.11 11.88 0.35
N SER A 146 -4.23 11.26 1.15
CA SER A 146 -4.66 10.22 2.08
C SER A 146 -3.81 10.16 3.34
N LEU A 147 -4.49 9.85 4.43
CA LEU A 147 -3.93 9.68 5.75
C LEU A 147 -4.21 8.25 6.20
N SER A 148 -3.19 7.58 6.72
CA SER A 148 -3.27 6.27 7.37
C SER A 148 -2.72 6.38 8.78
N ILE A 149 -3.47 5.90 9.76
CA ILE A 149 -3.09 5.91 11.17
C ILE A 149 -3.05 4.47 11.65
N SER A 150 -1.89 4.01 12.09
CA SER A 150 -1.69 2.67 12.64
C SER A 150 -1.86 2.69 14.15
N TYR A 151 -2.53 1.68 14.70
CA TYR A 151 -2.81 1.56 16.11
C TYR A 151 -2.68 0.10 16.57
N SER A 152 -2.36 -0.06 17.85
CA SER A 152 -2.34 -1.37 18.50
C SER A 152 -3.72 -1.69 19.06
N LYS A 153 -4.19 -2.90 18.81
CA LYS A 153 -5.44 -3.43 19.36
C LYS A 153 -5.19 -4.84 19.88
N GLU A 154 -5.75 -5.16 21.03
CA GLU A 154 -5.78 -6.53 21.51
C GLU A 154 -6.57 -7.40 20.53
N ALA A 155 -5.91 -8.45 20.04
CA ALA A 155 -6.56 -9.50 19.30
C ALA A 155 -6.89 -10.62 20.28
N THR A 156 -8.19 -10.88 20.41
CA THR A 156 -8.70 -12.09 21.03
C THR A 156 -8.33 -13.26 20.13
N GLU A 157 -7.66 -14.24 20.70
CA GLU A 157 -7.44 -15.51 20.04
C GLU A 157 -8.78 -16.25 20.02
N ILE A 158 -9.26 -16.58 18.82
CA ILE A 158 -10.52 -17.30 18.63
C ILE A 158 -10.13 -18.70 18.23
N ALA A 159 -10.53 -19.70 19.02
CA ALA A 159 -10.37 -21.10 18.65
C ALA A 159 -11.17 -21.35 17.35
N PRO A 160 -10.55 -21.89 16.30
CA PRO A 160 -11.29 -22.25 15.10
C PRO A 160 -12.30 -23.36 15.43
N GLU A 161 -13.56 -23.16 15.08
CA GLU A 161 -14.60 -24.20 15.21
C GLU A 161 -14.32 -25.37 14.25
N GLY A 162 -13.58 -25.11 13.17
CA GLY A 162 -13.10 -26.14 12.27
C GLY A 162 -12.24 -25.58 11.14
N TYR A 163 -11.89 -26.47 10.22
CA TYR A 163 -11.06 -26.17 9.06
C TYR A 163 -11.81 -26.54 7.78
N VAL A 164 -11.68 -25.68 6.77
CA VAL A 164 -12.13 -25.97 5.41
C VAL A 164 -10.93 -25.89 4.50
N GLY A 165 -10.53 -27.02 3.91
CA GLY A 165 -9.55 -27.07 2.85
C GLY A 165 -10.19 -26.62 1.53
N ILE A 166 -9.56 -25.67 0.84
CA ILE A 166 -10.01 -25.18 -0.46
C ILE A 166 -8.92 -25.48 -1.49
N ASP A 167 -9.16 -26.46 -2.35
CA ASP A 167 -8.32 -26.75 -3.51
C ASP A 167 -8.88 -26.08 -4.76
N ARG A 168 -8.01 -25.41 -5.52
CA ARG A 168 -8.41 -24.64 -6.72
C ARG A 168 -7.65 -25.14 -7.93
N ASN A 169 -8.40 -25.62 -8.91
CA ASN A 169 -7.91 -25.99 -10.23
C ASN A 169 -8.53 -25.08 -11.29
N LEU A 170 -8.08 -25.20 -12.54
CA LEU A 170 -8.63 -24.40 -13.66
C LEU A 170 -10.14 -24.60 -13.80
N ASN A 171 -10.60 -25.85 -13.75
CA ASN A 171 -11.98 -26.22 -14.06
C ASN A 171 -12.81 -26.57 -12.83
N ASN A 172 -12.28 -26.44 -11.62
CA ASN A 172 -13.06 -26.67 -10.41
C ASN A 172 -12.46 -26.03 -9.17
N VAL A 173 -13.33 -25.76 -8.20
CA VAL A 173 -12.94 -25.53 -6.81
C VAL A 173 -13.51 -26.66 -5.99
N THR A 174 -12.67 -27.30 -5.18
CA THR A 174 -13.09 -28.36 -4.27
C THR A 174 -12.93 -27.87 -2.84
N THR A 175 -13.98 -27.99 -2.04
CA THR A 175 -13.96 -27.68 -0.61
C THR A 175 -14.12 -28.96 0.19
N ALA A 176 -13.29 -29.17 1.19
CA ALA A 176 -13.38 -30.28 2.13
C ALA A 176 -13.44 -29.74 3.57
N SER A 177 -14.48 -30.06 4.32
CA SER A 177 -14.61 -29.68 5.73
C SER A 177 -14.20 -30.82 6.68
N ILE A 178 -14.05 -30.51 7.96
CA ILE A 178 -13.82 -31.49 9.03
C ILE A 178 -14.91 -32.56 9.08
N ASP A 179 -16.16 -32.20 8.75
CA ASP A 179 -17.31 -33.12 8.75
C ASP A 179 -17.30 -34.09 7.56
N LYS A 180 -16.16 -34.22 6.87
CA LYS A 180 -15.95 -35.03 5.66
C LYS A 180 -16.87 -34.63 4.50
N MET A 181 -17.50 -33.44 4.56
CA MET A 181 -18.27 -32.88 3.45
C MET A 181 -17.31 -32.40 2.39
N VAL A 182 -17.33 -33.07 1.23
CA VAL A 182 -16.58 -32.66 0.04
C VAL A 182 -17.56 -32.11 -0.98
N ARG A 183 -17.42 -30.83 -1.33
CA ARG A 183 -18.18 -30.20 -2.41
C ARG A 183 -17.24 -29.84 -3.55
N ARG A 184 -17.64 -30.18 -4.77
CA ARG A 184 -16.92 -29.82 -6.00
C ARG A 184 -17.78 -28.86 -6.80
N TYR A 185 -17.26 -27.67 -7.03
CA TYR A 185 -17.87 -26.65 -7.87
C TYR A 185 -17.21 -26.69 -9.24
N ASP A 186 -17.99 -27.01 -10.28
CA ASP A 186 -17.52 -27.01 -11.66
C ASP A 186 -17.34 -25.58 -12.20
N LEU A 187 -16.16 -25.31 -12.75
CA LEU A 187 -15.77 -24.06 -13.40
C LEU A 187 -15.46 -24.25 -14.89
N SER A 188 -15.75 -25.42 -15.48
CA SER A 188 -15.54 -25.71 -16.91
C SER A 188 -16.04 -24.57 -17.82
N LYS A 189 -17.30 -24.17 -17.65
CA LYS A 189 -17.93 -23.08 -18.41
C LYS A 189 -17.23 -21.73 -18.24
N VAL A 190 -16.66 -21.49 -17.07
CA VAL A 190 -15.90 -20.29 -16.75
C VAL A 190 -14.56 -20.28 -17.50
N THR A 191 -13.87 -21.42 -17.51
CA THR A 191 -12.63 -21.62 -18.27
C THR A 191 -12.86 -21.54 -19.78
N ASP A 192 -13.92 -22.17 -20.28
CA ASP A 192 -14.29 -22.13 -21.71
C ASP A 192 -14.57 -20.69 -22.13
N THR A 193 -15.37 -19.96 -21.34
CA THR A 193 -15.62 -18.54 -21.57
C THR A 193 -14.32 -17.75 -21.65
N LYS A 194 -13.40 -17.95 -20.71
CA LYS A 194 -12.07 -17.28 -20.74
C LYS A 194 -11.29 -17.63 -22.01
N SER A 195 -11.30 -18.89 -22.43
CA SER A 195 -10.63 -19.37 -23.64
C SER A 195 -11.23 -18.73 -24.90
N THR A 196 -12.55 -18.74 -25.05
CA THR A 196 -13.25 -18.12 -26.18
C THR A 196 -12.94 -16.64 -26.29
N TYR A 197 -13.04 -15.87 -25.21
CA TYR A 197 -12.75 -14.43 -25.26
C TYR A 197 -11.26 -14.14 -25.50
N ARG A 198 -10.34 -15.02 -25.06
CA ARG A 198 -8.92 -14.93 -25.41
C ARG A 198 -8.71 -15.13 -26.91
N HIS A 199 -9.36 -16.13 -27.51
CA HIS A 199 -9.32 -16.38 -28.95
C HIS A 199 -9.95 -15.24 -29.77
N VAL A 200 -11.08 -14.70 -29.32
CA VAL A 200 -11.68 -13.52 -29.95
C VAL A 200 -10.72 -12.33 -29.88
N LYS A 201 -10.07 -12.10 -28.73
CA LYS A 201 -9.09 -11.02 -28.57
C LYS A 201 -7.84 -11.19 -29.44
N SER A 202 -7.36 -12.40 -29.66
CA SER A 202 -6.16 -12.66 -30.47
C SER A 202 -6.36 -12.40 -31.96
N ARG A 203 -7.60 -12.46 -32.46
CA ARG A 203 -7.93 -12.11 -33.86
C ARG A 203 -7.77 -10.62 -34.17
N PHE A 204 -7.71 -9.75 -33.15
CA PHE A 204 -7.48 -8.32 -33.35
C PHE A 204 -5.98 -8.01 -33.44
N GLN A 205 -5.44 -8.05 -34.66
CA GLN A 205 -4.00 -7.84 -34.92
C GLN A 205 -3.60 -6.39 -35.22
N ARG A 206 -4.56 -5.46 -35.25
CA ARG A 206 -4.30 -4.05 -35.59
C ARG A 206 -3.34 -3.42 -34.57
N ASN A 207 -2.24 -2.85 -35.04
CA ASN A 207 -1.24 -2.18 -34.21
C ASN A 207 -1.63 -0.72 -33.85
N ASP A 208 -2.84 -0.56 -33.31
CA ASP A 208 -3.35 0.73 -32.82
C ASP A 208 -3.76 0.57 -31.35
N ALA A 209 -3.07 1.26 -30.45
CA ALA A 209 -3.26 1.14 -29.01
C ALA A 209 -4.64 1.65 -28.55
N ARG A 210 -5.19 2.68 -29.20
CA ARG A 210 -6.51 3.26 -28.85
C ARG A 210 -7.62 2.28 -29.20
N ILE A 211 -7.57 1.74 -30.41
CA ILE A 211 -8.57 0.76 -30.88
C ILE A 211 -8.46 -0.55 -30.09
N ARG A 212 -7.23 -1.05 -29.86
CA ARG A 212 -7.00 -2.26 -29.06
C ARG A 212 -7.55 -2.13 -27.64
N THR A 213 -7.32 -1.02 -26.97
CA THR A 213 -7.84 -0.75 -25.62
C THR A 213 -9.37 -0.74 -25.60
N ARG A 214 -10.02 -0.07 -26.57
CA ARG A 214 -11.49 -0.04 -26.69
C ARG A 214 -12.08 -1.43 -26.89
N VAL A 215 -11.50 -2.20 -27.81
CA VAL A 215 -11.93 -3.56 -28.13
C VAL A 215 -11.75 -4.48 -26.92
N PHE A 216 -10.58 -4.45 -26.29
CA PHE A 216 -10.28 -5.29 -25.13
C PHE A 216 -11.17 -4.97 -23.93
N SER A 217 -11.52 -3.70 -23.74
CA SER A 217 -12.50 -3.26 -22.71
C SER A 217 -13.88 -3.83 -23.01
N LYS A 218 -14.41 -3.64 -24.22
CA LYS A 218 -15.73 -4.19 -24.63
C LYS A 218 -15.82 -5.70 -24.42
N TYR A 219 -14.82 -6.46 -24.87
CA TYR A 219 -14.82 -7.91 -24.71
C TYR A 219 -14.49 -8.34 -23.26
N GLY A 220 -13.79 -7.51 -22.49
CA GLY A 220 -13.57 -7.71 -21.06
C GLY A 220 -14.85 -7.54 -20.24
N GLU A 221 -15.66 -6.52 -20.53
CA GLU A 221 -16.97 -6.30 -19.91
C GLU A 221 -17.95 -7.44 -20.20
N LYS A 222 -18.01 -7.88 -21.47
CA LYS A 222 -18.85 -9.03 -21.87
C LYS A 222 -18.42 -10.31 -21.16
N GLN A 223 -17.12 -10.58 -21.10
CA GLN A 223 -16.57 -11.70 -20.35
C GLN A 223 -16.94 -11.61 -18.86
N GLY A 224 -16.79 -10.43 -18.24
CA GLY A 224 -17.12 -10.18 -16.84
C GLY A 224 -18.61 -10.36 -16.53
N THR A 225 -19.49 -9.97 -17.46
CA THR A 225 -20.94 -10.16 -17.32
C THR A 225 -21.31 -11.65 -17.27
N VAL A 226 -20.71 -12.46 -18.17
CA VAL A 226 -20.90 -13.92 -18.17
C VAL A 226 -20.35 -14.53 -16.89
N TYR A 227 -19.16 -14.11 -16.46
CA TYR A 227 -18.53 -14.54 -15.22
C TYR A 227 -19.44 -14.29 -14.01
N ASN A 228 -19.90 -13.05 -13.85
CA ASN A 228 -20.73 -12.66 -12.72
C ASN A 228 -22.02 -13.49 -12.66
N ARG A 229 -22.66 -13.79 -13.79
CA ARG A 229 -23.85 -14.67 -13.83
C ARG A 229 -23.56 -16.07 -13.26
N TYR A 230 -22.40 -16.66 -13.55
CA TYR A 230 -22.03 -17.97 -12.98
C TYR A 230 -21.83 -17.94 -11.47
N PHE A 231 -21.31 -16.85 -10.92
CA PHE A 231 -21.07 -16.73 -9.48
C PHE A 231 -22.27 -16.18 -8.69
N THR A 232 -23.19 -15.45 -9.33
CA THR A 232 -24.41 -14.92 -8.68
C THR A 232 -25.62 -15.85 -8.76
N ALA A 233 -25.60 -16.86 -9.63
CA ALA A 233 -26.67 -17.86 -9.76
C ALA A 233 -26.51 -19.06 -8.81
N CYS A 234 -25.46 -19.09 -7.98
CA CYS A 234 -25.34 -20.07 -6.90
C CYS A 234 -26.32 -19.66 -5.79
N PRO A 235 -27.24 -20.54 -5.33
CA PRO A 235 -28.10 -20.23 -4.20
C PRO A 235 -27.23 -19.83 -3.01
N ARG A 236 -27.58 -18.74 -2.33
CA ARG A 236 -27.08 -18.51 -0.99
C ARG A 236 -27.81 -19.51 -0.11
N GLU A 237 -27.16 -20.65 0.16
CA GLU A 237 -27.51 -21.49 1.31
C GLU A 237 -27.28 -20.71 2.61
#